data_AF-A0A357LJA7-F1
#
_entry.id   AF-A0A357LJA7-F1
#
_cell.length_a   1.000
_cell.length_b   1.000
_cell.length_c   1.000
_cell.angle_alpha   90.00
_cell.angle_beta   90.00
_cell.angle_gamma   90.00
#
_symmetry.space_group_name_H-M   'P 1'
#
loop_
_entity.id
_entity.type
_entity.pdbx_description
1 polymer ?
#
loop_
_entity_poly.entity_id
_entity_poly.type
_entity_poly.pdbx_seq_one_letter_code
_entity_poly.pdbx_strand_id
1 'polypeptide(L)'
;VRAGAKTASCDALANYQTEPEAMPKLGRCDIATDWEDVPALVTRTVRLEEIRFCDVSEDTALAQGENADLAGWQKDHKAFFERNGGFDPEMMLLFEHFEFVEDLADR
;
A
#
# COMPACT_ATOMS: atom_id res chain seq x y z
N VAL A 1 6.58 8.56 2.64
CA VAL A 1 7.54 7.87 1.74
C VAL A 1 8.93 8.53 1.79
N ARG A 2 9.08 9.81 1.41
CA ARG A 2 10.38 10.51 1.39
C ARG A 2 11.24 10.34 2.67
N ALA A 3 10.62 10.48 3.84
CA ALA A 3 11.30 10.33 5.12
C ALA A 3 11.56 8.87 5.56
N GLY A 4 11.26 7.88 4.71
CA GLY A 4 11.41 6.45 5.02
C GLY A 4 10.33 5.85 5.93
N ALA A 5 9.40 6.67 6.47
CA ALA A 5 8.36 6.19 7.40
C ALA A 5 7.28 5.30 6.74
N LYS A 6 7.08 5.43 5.42
CA LYS A 6 6.15 4.59 4.64
C LYS A 6 6.96 3.84 3.59
N THR A 7 6.97 2.52 3.71
CA THR A 7 7.69 1.57 2.84
C THR A 7 6.78 0.46 2.32
N ALA A 8 5.49 0.51 2.65
CA ALA A 8 4.50 -0.41 2.13
C ALA A 8 3.15 0.27 1.84
N SER A 9 2.37 -0.36 0.97
CA SER A 9 0.95 -0.11 0.75
C SER A 9 0.22 -1.45 0.64
N CYS A 10 -1.10 -1.45 0.80
CA CYS A 10 -1.91 -2.63 0.53
C CYS A 10 -3.17 -2.29 -0.23
N ASP A 11 -3.67 -3.25 -0.99
CA ASP A 11 -5.00 -3.20 -1.59
C ASP A 11 -5.71 -4.57 -1.46
N ALA A 12 -7.02 -4.61 -1.69
CA ALA A 12 -7.76 -5.85 -1.74
C ALA A 12 -7.28 -6.71 -2.92
N LEU A 13 -6.87 -7.95 -2.67
CA LEU A 13 -6.42 -8.86 -3.73
C LEU A 13 -7.51 -9.08 -4.80
N ALA A 14 -8.78 -8.99 -4.39
CA ALA A 14 -9.94 -9.09 -5.27
C ALA A 14 -9.95 -8.04 -6.40
N ASN A 15 -9.35 -6.85 -6.19
CA ASN A 15 -9.32 -5.78 -7.19
C ASN A 15 -8.52 -6.19 -8.45
N TYR A 16 -7.62 -7.16 -8.32
CA TYR A 16 -6.78 -7.63 -9.42
C TYR A 16 -7.37 -8.84 -10.16
N GLN A 17 -8.50 -9.38 -9.72
CA GLN A 17 -9.11 -10.56 -10.38
C GLN A 17 -9.61 -10.25 -11.79
N THR A 18 -10.07 -9.02 -12.02
CA THR A 18 -10.57 -8.57 -13.33
C THR A 18 -9.48 -8.02 -14.24
N GLU A 19 -8.36 -7.55 -13.67
CA GLU A 19 -7.23 -6.95 -14.39
C GLU A 19 -5.88 -7.42 -13.78
N PRO A 20 -5.48 -8.68 -13.98
CA PRO A 20 -4.27 -9.24 -13.37
C PRO A 20 -2.98 -8.51 -13.75
N GLU A 21 -2.96 -7.84 -14.91
CA GLU A 21 -1.84 -7.04 -15.39
C GLU A 21 -1.59 -5.78 -14.55
N ALA A 22 -2.61 -5.29 -13.84
CA ALA A 22 -2.52 -4.15 -12.94
C ALA A 22 -1.81 -4.49 -11.62
N MET A 23 -1.61 -5.78 -11.31
CA MET A 23 -0.87 -6.18 -10.12
C MET A 23 0.53 -5.55 -10.09
N PRO A 24 1.00 -5.10 -8.91
CA PRO A 24 2.38 -4.74 -8.70
C PRO A 24 3.33 -5.89 -9.07
N LYS A 25 4.51 -5.53 -9.56
CA LYS A 25 5.51 -6.48 -10.05
C LYS A 25 6.85 -6.16 -9.42
N LEU A 26 7.56 -7.19 -8.97
CA LEU A 26 8.90 -7.02 -8.42
C LEU A 26 9.80 -6.28 -9.41
N GLY A 27 10.49 -5.24 -8.91
CA GLY A 27 11.37 -4.37 -9.69
C GLY A 27 10.66 -3.32 -10.53
N ARG A 28 9.32 -3.26 -10.56
CA ARG A 28 8.59 -2.15 -11.21
C ARG A 28 8.91 -0.85 -10.47
N CYS A 29 9.12 0.21 -11.23
CA CYS A 29 9.20 1.56 -10.68
C CYS A 29 7.91 2.30 -10.99
N ASP A 30 7.35 2.96 -9.98
CA ASP A 30 6.13 3.75 -10.07
C ASP A 30 6.42 5.21 -9.70
N ILE A 31 5.76 6.14 -10.38
CA ILE A 31 5.81 7.57 -10.06
C ILE A 31 4.61 7.87 -9.17
N ALA A 32 4.88 8.20 -7.91
CA ALA A 32 3.84 8.69 -7.01
C ALA A 32 3.67 10.20 -7.23
N THR A 33 2.43 10.64 -7.33
CA THR A 33 2.05 12.06 -7.41
C THR A 33 1.67 12.62 -6.03
N ASP A 34 1.67 13.94 -5.91
CA ASP A 34 1.02 14.61 -4.81
C ASP A 34 -0.49 14.79 -5.05
N TRP A 35 -1.14 15.58 -4.19
CA TRP A 35 -2.58 15.83 -4.26
C TRP A 35 -3.02 16.71 -5.44
N GLU A 36 -2.07 17.38 -6.12
CA GLU A 36 -2.31 18.20 -7.33
C GLU A 36 -1.96 17.42 -8.62
N ASP A 37 -1.79 16.10 -8.53
CA ASP A 37 -1.33 15.22 -9.61
C ASP A 37 0.08 15.57 -10.14
N VAL A 38 0.90 16.27 -9.34
CA VAL A 38 2.29 16.59 -9.71
C VAL A 38 3.20 15.42 -9.33
N PRO A 39 4.07 14.93 -10.24
CA PRO A 39 5.05 13.90 -9.93
C PRO A 39 5.93 14.26 -8.72
N ALA A 40 5.84 13.49 -7.65
CA ALA A 40 6.49 13.81 -6.38
C ALA A 40 7.73 12.95 -6.11
N LEU A 41 7.67 11.65 -6.43
CA LEU A 41 8.78 10.72 -6.18
C LEU A 41 8.67 9.44 -7.01
N VAL A 42 9.78 8.72 -7.12
CA VAL A 42 9.85 7.38 -7.70
C VAL A 42 10.02 6.35 -6.59
N THR A 43 9.20 5.30 -6.61
CA THR A 43 9.36 4.09 -5.77
C THR A 43 9.69 2.89 -6.63
N ARG A 44 10.21 1.82 -6.00
CA ARG A 44 10.41 0.52 -6.64
C ARG A 44 9.87 -0.60 -5.79
N THR A 45 9.04 -1.46 -6.36
CA THR A 45 8.53 -2.67 -5.72
C THR A 45 9.69 -3.64 -5.42
N VAL A 46 9.88 -4.02 -4.16
CA VAL A 46 10.94 -4.95 -3.73
C VAL A 46 10.41 -6.24 -3.15
N ARG A 47 9.16 -6.27 -2.67
CA ARG A 47 8.50 -7.46 -2.15
C ARG A 47 6.99 -7.35 -2.34
N LEU A 48 6.36 -8.46 -2.66
CA LEU A 48 4.91 -8.64 -2.67
C LEU A 48 4.55 -9.69 -1.64
N GLU A 49 3.46 -9.48 -0.92
CA GLU A 49 2.99 -10.39 0.11
C GLU A 49 1.47 -10.42 0.15
N GLU A 50 0.89 -11.62 0.30
CA GLU A 50 -0.55 -11.79 0.41
C GLU A 50 -0.88 -12.16 1.86
N ILE A 51 -1.69 -11.34 2.54
CA ILE A 51 -2.03 -11.50 3.96
C ILE A 51 -3.52 -11.28 4.12
N ARG A 52 -4.20 -12.12 4.92
CA ARG A 52 -5.58 -11.83 5.31
C ARG A 52 -5.62 -10.60 6.21
N PHE A 53 -6.66 -9.78 6.10
CA PHE A 53 -6.82 -8.59 6.93
C PHE A 53 -6.67 -8.90 8.43
N CYS A 54 -7.25 -10.01 8.91
CA CYS A 54 -7.16 -10.45 10.31
C CYS A 54 -5.78 -10.97 10.75
N ASP A 55 -4.90 -11.31 9.81
CA ASP A 55 -3.55 -11.83 10.08
C ASP A 55 -2.47 -10.75 9.98
N VAL A 56 -2.84 -9.49 9.67
CA VAL A 56 -1.88 -8.39 9.58
C VAL A 56 -1.24 -8.12 10.94
N SER A 57 0.09 -8.23 10.97
CA SER A 57 0.89 -7.91 12.15
C SER A 57 1.05 -6.40 12.35
N GLU A 58 1.37 -5.97 13.57
CA GLU A 58 1.65 -4.57 13.86
C GLU A 58 2.83 -4.05 13.03
N ASP A 59 3.92 -4.81 12.90
CA ASP A 59 5.07 -4.44 12.07
C ASP A 59 4.67 -4.19 10.60
N THR A 60 3.81 -5.04 10.05
CA THR A 60 3.29 -4.91 8.69
C THR A 60 2.39 -3.68 8.54
N ALA A 61 1.52 -3.42 9.52
CA ALA A 61 0.66 -2.24 9.53
C ALA A 61 1.48 -0.94 9.60
N LEU A 62 2.45 -0.89 10.52
CA LEU A 62 3.31 0.28 10.73
C LEU A 62 4.24 0.56 9.56
N ALA A 63 4.60 -0.45 8.75
CA ALA A 63 5.33 -0.24 7.50
C ALA A 63 4.58 0.64 6.49
N GLN A 64 3.24 0.77 6.61
CA GLN A 64 2.46 1.70 5.79
C GLN A 64 2.62 3.17 6.22
N GLY A 65 3.15 3.43 7.42
CA GLY A 65 3.47 4.78 7.91
C GLY A 65 2.26 5.71 8.10
N GLU A 66 1.05 5.15 8.18
CA GLU A 66 -0.22 5.92 8.25
C GLU A 66 -0.77 6.03 9.67
N ASN A 67 -0.46 5.07 10.54
CA ASN A 67 -1.00 4.96 11.88
C ASN A 67 0.12 4.73 12.90
N ALA A 68 -0.18 5.03 14.18
CA ALA A 68 0.75 4.84 15.29
C ALA A 68 0.72 3.42 15.87
N ASP A 69 -0.33 2.65 15.62
CA ASP A 69 -0.55 1.31 16.14
C ASP A 69 -1.43 0.46 15.19
N LEU A 70 -1.49 -0.85 15.44
CA LEU A 70 -2.31 -1.78 14.67
C LEU A 70 -3.81 -1.46 14.76
N ALA A 71 -4.30 -0.99 15.91
CA ALA A 71 -5.71 -0.71 16.12
C ALA A 71 -6.22 0.45 15.26
N GLY A 72 -5.43 1.51 15.13
CA GLY A 72 -5.69 2.63 14.24
C GLY A 72 -5.72 2.20 12.78
N TRP A 73 -4.70 1.42 12.37
CA TRP A 73 -4.64 0.84 11.02
C TRP A 73 -5.89 0.01 10.71
N GLN A 74 -6.27 -0.91 11.60
CA GLN A 74 -7.46 -1.75 11.41
C GLN A 74 -8.74 -0.92 11.27
N LYS A 75 -8.89 0.13 12.06
CA LYS A 75 -10.05 1.02 12.01
C LYS A 75 -10.14 1.75 10.66
N ASP A 76 -9.04 2.35 10.22
CA ASP A 76 -9.01 3.19 9.02
C ASP A 76 -9.15 2.33 7.75
N HIS A 77 -8.45 1.20 7.68
CA HIS A 77 -8.53 0.27 6.55
C HIS A 77 -9.88 -0.43 6.48
N LYS A 78 -10.49 -0.81 7.62
CA LYS A 78 -11.87 -1.30 7.63
C LYS A 78 -12.82 -0.28 7.00
N ALA A 79 -12.75 0.98 7.45
CA ALA A 79 -13.59 2.03 6.91
C ALA A 79 -13.32 2.29 5.42
N PHE A 80 -12.07 2.18 4.97
CA PHE A 80 -11.71 2.25 3.56
C PHE A 80 -12.34 1.12 2.74
N PHE A 81 -12.18 -0.13 3.14
CA PHE A 81 -12.73 -1.27 2.41
C PHE A 81 -14.27 -1.28 2.41
N GLU A 82 -14.92 -0.88 3.52
CA GLU A 82 -16.38 -0.71 3.56
C GLU A 82 -16.90 0.28 2.51
N ARG A 83 -16.13 1.32 2.17
CA ARG A 83 -16.48 2.29 1.12
C ARG A 83 -16.11 1.80 -0.29
N ASN A 84 -15.12 0.92 -0.43
CA ASN A 84 -14.47 0.57 -1.70
C ASN A 84 -14.61 -0.92 -2.05
N GLY A 85 -15.82 -1.48 -1.92
CA GLY A 85 -16.12 -2.85 -2.37
C GLY A 85 -16.57 -3.82 -1.28
N GLY A 86 -16.51 -3.40 -0.01
CA GLY A 86 -16.94 -4.19 1.14
C GLY A 86 -15.77 -4.68 1.98
N PHE A 87 -16.03 -4.83 3.28
CA PHE A 87 -15.06 -5.33 4.24
C PHE A 87 -15.44 -6.75 4.68
N ASP A 88 -14.45 -7.63 4.65
CA ASP A 88 -14.50 -8.94 5.29
C ASP A 88 -13.21 -9.12 6.10
N PRO A 89 -13.27 -9.48 7.40
CA PRO A 89 -12.06 -9.68 8.20
C PRO A 89 -11.12 -10.76 7.65
N GLU A 90 -11.61 -11.71 6.86
CA GLU A 90 -10.80 -12.76 6.21
C GLU A 90 -10.40 -12.41 4.77
N MET A 91 -10.71 -11.20 4.28
CA MET A 91 -10.34 -10.79 2.92
C MET A 91 -8.83 -10.82 2.73
N MET A 92 -8.39 -11.29 1.56
CA MET A 92 -6.99 -11.26 1.17
C MET A 92 -6.58 -9.86 0.75
N LEU A 93 -5.49 -9.38 1.32
CA LEU A 93 -4.81 -8.15 0.95
C LEU A 93 -3.54 -8.48 0.19
N LEU A 94 -3.25 -7.70 -0.84
CA LEU A 94 -1.94 -7.67 -1.48
C LEU A 94 -1.15 -6.51 -0.90
N PHE A 95 -0.10 -6.83 -0.15
CA PHE A 95 0.90 -5.89 0.31
C PHE A 95 1.99 -5.71 -0.74
N GLU A 96 2.26 -4.46 -1.06
CA GLU A 96 3.39 -4.03 -1.87
C GLU A 96 4.39 -3.32 -0.96
N HIS A 97 5.59 -3.89 -0.84
CA HIS A 97 6.71 -3.22 -0.19
C HIS A 97 7.59 -2.59 -1.26
N PHE A 98 8.01 -1.35 -1.00
CA PHE A 98 8.79 -0.57 -1.93
C PHE A 98 9.92 0.20 -1.26
N GLU A 99 10.95 0.48 -2.04
CA GLU A 99 12.01 1.42 -1.68
C GLU A 99 11.82 2.75 -2.39
N PHE A 100 12.25 3.83 -1.74
CA PHE A 100 12.36 5.15 -2.37
C PHE A 100 13.56 5.17 -3.32
N VAL A 101 13.37 5.67 -4.54
CA VAL A 101 14.40 5.71 -5.59
C VAL A 101 14.86 7.13 -5.88
N GLU A 102 13.94 8.06 -6.09
CA GLU A 102 14.25 9.43 -6.51
C GLU A 102 13.21 10.42 -5.99
N ASP A 103 13.67 11.64 -5.63
CA ASP A 103 12.78 12.78 -5.36
C ASP A 103 12.56 13.59 -6.63
N LEU A 104 11.30 13.88 -6.95
CA LEU A 104 10.92 14.65 -8.14
C LEU A 104 10.44 16.07 -7.81
N ALA A 105 10.31 16.45 -6.52
CA ALA A 105 9.73 17.74 -6.12
C ALA A 105 10.43 18.98 -6.70
N ASP A 106 11.73 18.87 -7.00
CA ASP A 106 12.57 19.98 -7.45
C ASP A 106 12.87 19.94 -8.95
N ARG A 107 12.14 19.14 -9.74
CA ARG A 107 12.42 18.94 -11.18
C ARG A 107 11.49 19.70 -12.12
#